data_AF-A0A2S6G5X2-F1
#
_entry.id   AF-A0A2S6G5X2-F1
#
_cell.length_a   1.000
_cell.length_b   1.000
_cell.length_c   1.000
_cell.angle_alpha   90.00
_cell.angle_beta   90.00
_cell.angle_gamma   90.00
#
_symmetry.space_group_name_H-M   'P 1'
#
loop_
_entity.id
_entity.type
_entity.pdbx_description
1 polymer ?
#
loop_
_entity_poly.entity_id
_entity_poly.type
_entity_poly.pdbx_seq_one_letter_code
_entity_poly.pdbx_strand_id
1 'polypeptide(L)'
;MRQSQKNGKGRKVSKEVFYFISWVLVAFGWMISFYLAYTAFKRGEVRKAVDAIVENIEKCAKLSSDAWKGEGKSEVMFEQEISSFVSRVNIYNRIIEKKCGVLFVEDRHFIDLYDLSSGFSEDEKDIDVASKIHESDIFCGELIYEVEHKYYEYSMSRRWAVALRNFPEKYPDYFGAIIVFTALGFLYLMVHKFV
;
A
#
# COMPACT_ATOMS: atom_id res chain seq x y z
N MET A 1 55.33 52.77 -5.89
CA MET A 1 54.45 51.62 -6.17
C MET A 1 54.06 50.97 -4.84
N ARG A 2 52.80 51.12 -4.39
CA ARG A 2 52.27 50.40 -3.22
C ARG A 2 51.33 49.31 -3.73
N GLN A 3 51.74 48.04 -3.63
CA GLN A 3 50.84 46.92 -3.88
C GLN A 3 49.87 46.77 -2.71
N SER A 4 48.59 47.02 -2.99
CA SER A 4 47.49 46.74 -2.09
C SER A 4 47.23 45.24 -2.04
N GLN A 5 47.74 44.55 -1.01
CA GLN A 5 47.28 43.21 -0.67
C GLN A 5 45.81 43.26 -0.21
N LYS A 6 44.87 42.96 -1.12
CA LYS A 6 43.50 42.60 -0.76
C LYS A 6 43.51 41.19 -0.16
N ASN A 7 43.63 41.11 1.16
CA ASN A 7 43.35 39.87 1.90
C ASN A 7 41.87 39.54 1.77
N GLY A 8 41.54 38.58 0.90
CA GLY A 8 40.25 37.90 0.89
C GLY A 8 40.11 37.07 2.17
N LYS A 9 39.58 37.68 3.23
CA LYS A 9 39.17 36.97 4.45
C LYS A 9 37.97 36.09 4.10
N GLY A 10 38.23 34.84 3.74
CA GLY A 10 37.23 33.78 3.81
C GLY A 10 36.70 33.72 5.24
N ARG A 11 35.43 34.08 5.45
CA ARG A 11 34.76 33.96 6.74
C ARG A 11 34.77 32.47 7.11
N LYS A 12 35.63 32.08 8.06
CA LYS A 12 35.58 30.74 8.65
C LYS A 12 34.26 30.61 9.39
N VAL A 13 33.41 29.69 8.96
CA VAL A 13 32.19 29.30 9.68
C VAL A 13 32.60 28.84 11.08
N SER A 14 31.94 29.33 12.13
CA SER A 14 32.27 28.93 13.51
C SER A 14 32.00 27.43 13.70
N LYS A 15 32.78 26.78 14.55
CA LYS A 15 32.63 25.36 14.83
C LYS A 15 31.21 25.03 15.33
N GLU A 16 30.57 25.93 16.08
CA GLU A 16 29.19 25.71 16.55
C GLU A 16 28.18 25.67 15.40
N VAL A 17 28.32 26.55 14.40
CA VAL A 17 27.45 26.55 13.23
C VAL A 17 27.61 25.26 12.43
N PHE A 18 28.84 24.74 12.31
CA PHE A 18 29.09 23.46 11.66
C PHE A 18 28.42 22.31 12.42
N TYR A 19 28.58 22.22 13.75
CA TYR A 19 27.93 21.19 14.57
C TYR A 19 26.41 21.25 14.45
N PHE A 20 25.81 22.44 14.50
CA PHE A 20 24.36 22.60 14.34
C PHE A 20 23.88 22.10 12.98
N ILE A 21 24.54 22.48 11.88
CA ILE A 21 24.19 22.02 10.54
C ILE A 21 24.33 20.50 10.43
N SER A 22 25.41 19.91 10.94
CA SER A 22 25.59 18.46 10.97
C SER A 22 24.46 17.77 11.75
N TRP A 23 24.04 18.34 12.87
CA TRP A 23 22.97 17.78 13.69
C TRP A 23 21.61 17.82 12.99
N VAL A 24 21.28 18.94 12.34
CA VAL A 24 20.06 19.07 11.52
C VAL A 24 20.06 18.02 10.40
N LEU A 25 21.18 17.85 9.70
CA LEU A 25 21.29 16.83 8.63
C LEU A 25 21.08 15.41 9.14
N VAL A 26 21.59 15.08 10.34
CA VAL A 26 21.34 13.77 10.97
C VAL A 26 19.85 13.60 11.29
N ALA A 27 19.18 14.60 11.86
CA ALA A 27 17.76 14.54 12.17
C ALA A 27 16.90 14.33 10.91
N PHE A 28 17.21 15.04 9.81
CA PHE A 28 16.56 14.85 8.51
C PHE A 28 16.84 13.46 7.92
N GLY A 29 18.07 12.96 8.03
CA GLY A 29 18.42 11.60 7.61
C GLY A 29 17.61 10.54 8.35
N TRP A 30 17.44 10.68 9.66
CA TRP A 30 16.61 9.78 10.47
C TRP A 30 15.14 9.82 10.07
N MET A 31 14.57 11.01 9.82
CA MET A 31 13.20 11.13 9.30
C MET A 31 13.00 10.37 7.99
N ILE A 32 13.91 10.56 7.04
CA ILE A 32 13.84 9.91 5.72
C ILE A 32 13.93 8.38 5.90
N SER A 33 14.86 7.89 6.73
CA SER A 33 15.01 6.45 7.01
C SER A 33 13.77 5.84 7.66
N PHE A 34 13.22 6.48 8.71
CA PHE A 34 11.99 6.02 9.36
C PHE A 34 10.80 6.02 8.40
N TYR A 35 10.72 7.04 7.54
CA TYR A 35 9.69 7.14 6.53
C TYR A 35 9.79 6.03 5.46
N LEU A 36 11.00 5.76 4.96
CA LEU A 36 11.24 4.67 4.02
C LEU A 36 10.91 3.31 4.65
N ALA A 37 11.26 3.11 5.92
CA ALA A 37 10.92 1.90 6.67
C ALA A 37 9.39 1.74 6.84
N TYR A 38 8.68 2.79 7.24
CA TYR A 38 7.22 2.75 7.41
C TYR A 38 6.47 2.52 6.09
N THR A 39 6.90 3.17 5.01
CA THR A 39 6.30 2.97 3.68
C THR A 39 6.61 1.59 3.11
N ALA A 40 7.79 1.02 3.37
CA ALA A 40 8.10 -0.35 3.04
C ALA A 40 7.20 -1.33 3.83
N PHE A 41 7.06 -1.13 5.14
CA PHE A 41 6.19 -1.94 5.98
C PHE A 41 4.73 -1.93 5.48
N LYS A 42 4.18 -0.74 5.25
CA LYS A 42 2.80 -0.59 4.76
C LYS A 42 2.60 -1.20 3.37
N ARG A 43 3.58 -1.08 2.47
CA ARG A 43 3.54 -1.77 1.17
C ARG A 43 3.50 -3.29 1.36
N GLY A 44 4.28 -3.83 2.29
CA GLY A 44 4.25 -5.25 2.63
C GLY A 44 2.90 -5.72 3.17
N GLU A 45 2.26 -4.95 4.05
CA GLU A 45 0.91 -5.29 4.55
C GLU A 45 -0.15 -5.27 3.45
N VAL A 46 -0.11 -4.27 2.57
CA VAL A 46 -1.04 -4.19 1.42
C VAL A 46 -0.78 -5.34 0.46
N ARG A 47 0.49 -5.67 0.19
CA ARG A 47 0.84 -6.82 -0.66
C ARG A 47 0.28 -8.12 -0.11
N LYS A 48 0.42 -8.38 1.19
CA LYS A 48 -0.17 -9.56 1.84
C LYS A 48 -1.68 -9.64 1.69
N ALA A 49 -2.37 -8.50 1.80
CA ALA A 49 -3.82 -8.46 1.60
C ALA A 49 -4.20 -8.70 0.12
N VAL A 50 -3.40 -8.18 -0.82
CA VAL A 50 -3.56 -8.44 -2.26
C VAL A 50 -3.35 -9.92 -2.58
N ASP A 51 -2.24 -10.51 -2.12
CA ASP A 51 -1.95 -11.93 -2.34
C ASP A 51 -3.07 -12.81 -1.77
N ALA A 52 -3.64 -12.44 -0.61
CA ALA A 52 -4.80 -13.13 -0.03
C ALA A 52 -6.08 -12.97 -0.86
N ILE A 53 -6.34 -11.80 -1.47
CA ILE A 53 -7.47 -11.63 -2.39
C ILE A 53 -7.30 -12.55 -3.59
N VAL A 54 -6.13 -12.52 -4.24
CA VAL A 54 -5.82 -13.34 -5.40
C VAL A 54 -6.00 -14.83 -5.08
N GLU A 55 -5.43 -15.30 -3.97
CA GLU A 55 -5.55 -16.70 -3.55
C GLU A 55 -7.01 -17.14 -3.33
N ASN A 56 -7.87 -16.27 -2.79
CA ASN A 56 -9.28 -16.62 -2.59
C ASN A 56 -10.06 -16.62 -3.92
N ILE A 57 -9.74 -15.73 -4.86
CA ILE A 57 -10.34 -15.72 -6.21
C ILE A 57 -9.93 -16.98 -6.99
N GLU A 58 -8.66 -17.37 -6.95
CA GLU A 58 -8.17 -18.61 -7.56
C GLU A 58 -8.87 -19.84 -6.98
N LYS A 59 -9.14 -19.85 -5.67
CA LYS A 59 -9.91 -20.92 -5.03
C LYS A 59 -11.36 -20.95 -5.50
N CYS A 60 -12.01 -19.80 -5.71
CA CYS A 60 -13.35 -19.75 -6.31
C CYS A 60 -13.34 -20.34 -7.72
N ALA A 61 -12.40 -19.93 -8.58
CA ALA A 61 -12.28 -20.43 -9.95
C ALA A 61 -12.09 -21.95 -9.98
N LYS A 62 -11.15 -22.45 -9.17
CA LYS A 62 -10.88 -23.88 -9.07
C LYS A 62 -12.10 -24.66 -8.57
N LEU A 63 -12.73 -24.18 -7.51
CA LEU A 63 -13.90 -24.83 -6.93
C LEU A 63 -15.05 -24.90 -7.94
N SER A 64 -15.29 -23.80 -8.68
CA SER A 64 -16.27 -23.76 -9.78
C SER A 64 -15.95 -24.81 -10.84
N SER A 65 -14.72 -24.84 -11.35
CA SER A 65 -14.25 -25.86 -12.31
C SER A 65 -14.47 -27.30 -11.81
N ASP A 66 -14.11 -27.57 -10.56
CA ASP A 66 -14.18 -28.92 -9.97
C ASP A 66 -15.64 -29.36 -9.78
N ALA A 67 -16.51 -28.43 -9.36
CA ALA A 67 -17.95 -28.66 -9.29
C ALA A 67 -18.52 -28.99 -10.68
N TRP A 68 -18.10 -28.26 -11.73
CA TRP A 68 -18.65 -28.42 -13.09
C TRP A 68 -18.19 -29.72 -13.75
N LYS A 69 -17.06 -30.25 -13.30
CA LYS A 69 -16.54 -31.57 -13.69
C LYS A 69 -17.23 -32.73 -12.96
N GLY A 70 -18.15 -32.45 -12.04
CA GLY A 70 -18.90 -33.47 -11.31
C GLY A 70 -18.11 -34.13 -10.17
N GLU A 71 -17.07 -33.49 -9.64
CA GLU A 71 -16.28 -33.99 -8.50
C GLU A 71 -17.03 -33.82 -7.16
N GLY A 72 -18.17 -34.50 -7.01
CA GLY A 72 -18.65 -35.07 -5.75
C GLY A 72 -18.98 -34.15 -4.57
N LYS A 73 -19.11 -32.83 -4.73
CA LYS A 73 -19.59 -31.94 -3.65
C LYS A 73 -21.10 -31.70 -3.77
N SER A 74 -21.83 -31.80 -2.65
CA SER A 74 -23.24 -31.37 -2.61
C SER A 74 -23.33 -29.86 -2.87
N GLU A 75 -24.29 -29.43 -3.68
CA GLU A 75 -24.56 -28.02 -4.06
C GLU A 75 -24.52 -27.07 -2.85
N VAL A 76 -25.17 -27.45 -1.74
CA VAL A 76 -25.20 -26.65 -0.49
C VAL A 76 -23.80 -26.41 0.10
N MET A 77 -22.89 -27.37 0.01
CA MET A 77 -21.51 -27.21 0.50
C MET A 77 -20.67 -26.36 -0.45
N PHE A 78 -20.95 -26.44 -1.75
CA PHE A 78 -20.30 -25.62 -2.78
C PHE A 78 -20.64 -24.13 -2.63
N GLU A 79 -21.92 -23.79 -2.50
CA GLU A 79 -22.37 -22.41 -2.27
C GLU A 79 -21.77 -21.80 -0.99
N GLN A 80 -21.72 -22.60 0.10
CA GLN A 80 -21.12 -22.16 1.36
C GLN A 80 -19.62 -21.90 1.24
N GLU A 81 -18.89 -22.73 0.50
CA GLU A 81 -17.46 -22.56 0.27
C GLU A 81 -17.16 -21.32 -0.59
N ILE A 82 -17.90 -21.11 -1.70
CA ILE A 82 -17.78 -19.88 -2.51
C ILE A 82 -18.08 -18.66 -1.65
N SER A 83 -19.21 -18.66 -0.93
CA SER A 83 -19.59 -17.53 -0.08
C SER A 83 -18.54 -17.21 0.98
N SER A 84 -17.91 -18.23 1.57
CA SER A 84 -16.79 -18.06 2.50
C SER A 84 -15.57 -17.41 1.83
N PHE A 85 -15.17 -17.83 0.62
CA PHE A 85 -14.05 -17.23 -0.11
C PHE A 85 -14.35 -15.79 -0.52
N VAL A 86 -15.53 -15.51 -1.08
CA VAL A 86 -15.96 -14.16 -1.47
C VAL A 86 -16.03 -13.22 -0.25
N SER A 87 -16.49 -13.73 0.89
CA SER A 87 -16.47 -12.98 2.16
C SER A 87 -15.05 -12.62 2.60
N ARG A 88 -14.09 -13.54 2.44
CA ARG A 88 -12.66 -13.26 2.73
C ARG A 88 -12.10 -12.21 1.79
N VAL A 89 -12.42 -12.26 0.49
CA VAL A 89 -12.05 -11.22 -0.48
C VAL A 89 -12.56 -9.85 0.00
N ASN A 90 -13.82 -9.76 0.45
CA ASN A 90 -14.40 -8.51 0.94
C ASN A 90 -13.68 -7.99 2.20
N ILE A 91 -13.36 -8.88 3.15
CA ILE A 91 -12.60 -8.53 4.36
C ILE A 91 -11.24 -7.91 3.99
N TYR A 92 -10.47 -8.56 3.12
CA TYR A 92 -9.16 -8.05 2.71
C TYR A 92 -9.28 -6.78 1.86
N ASN A 93 -10.30 -6.67 1.01
CA ASN A 93 -10.57 -5.46 0.23
C ASN A 93 -10.85 -4.26 1.14
N ARG A 94 -11.63 -4.43 2.22
CA ARG A 94 -11.85 -3.39 3.25
C ARG A 94 -10.59 -3.06 4.05
N ILE A 95 -9.70 -4.03 4.29
CA ILE A 95 -8.40 -3.76 4.91
C ILE A 95 -7.55 -2.88 4.00
N ILE A 96 -7.52 -3.18 2.70
CA ILE A 96 -6.82 -2.37 1.69
C ILE A 96 -7.44 -0.98 1.63
N GLU A 97 -8.76 -0.84 1.59
CA GLU A 97 -9.45 0.45 1.60
C GLU A 97 -9.04 1.30 2.81
N LYS A 98 -9.06 0.73 4.02
CA LYS A 98 -8.62 1.45 5.23
C LYS A 98 -7.16 1.87 5.18
N LYS A 99 -6.29 1.07 4.55
CA LYS A 99 -4.85 1.38 4.45
C LYS A 99 -4.56 2.36 3.31
N CYS A 100 -5.17 2.20 2.16
CA CYS A 100 -4.81 2.87 0.91
C CYS A 100 -5.76 4.00 0.53
N GLY A 101 -7.02 3.93 0.96
CA GLY A 101 -8.13 4.78 0.51
C GLY A 101 -8.67 4.39 -0.86
N VAL A 102 -8.40 3.16 -1.31
CA VAL A 102 -8.76 2.65 -2.64
C VAL A 102 -9.31 1.25 -2.50
N LEU A 103 -10.42 0.98 -3.18
CA LEU A 103 -10.99 -0.36 -3.33
C LEU A 103 -10.35 -1.04 -4.54
N PHE A 104 -9.84 -2.25 -4.35
CA PHE A 104 -9.17 -2.99 -5.42
C PHE A 104 -10.19 -3.83 -6.19
N VAL A 105 -11.14 -4.42 -5.48
CA VAL A 105 -12.31 -5.12 -6.03
C VAL A 105 -13.55 -4.23 -5.89
N GLU A 106 -14.35 -4.11 -6.94
CA GLU A 106 -15.60 -3.32 -6.96
C GLU A 106 -16.80 -4.18 -6.56
N ASP A 107 -17.87 -3.56 -6.06
CA ASP A 107 -19.08 -4.24 -5.59
C ASP A 107 -19.71 -5.16 -6.65
N ARG A 108 -19.65 -4.76 -7.94
CA ARG A 108 -20.14 -5.59 -9.06
C ARG A 108 -19.40 -6.94 -9.16
N HIS A 109 -18.08 -6.94 -8.95
CA HIS A 109 -17.28 -8.16 -9.04
C HIS A 109 -17.59 -9.13 -7.89
N PHE A 110 -18.09 -8.62 -6.76
CA PHE A 110 -18.58 -9.50 -5.70
C PHE A 110 -19.86 -10.22 -6.12
N ILE A 111 -20.77 -9.55 -6.81
CA ILE A 111 -21.98 -10.17 -7.36
C ILE A 111 -21.57 -11.26 -8.35
N ASP A 112 -20.69 -10.94 -9.31
CA ASP A 112 -20.21 -11.89 -10.31
C ASP A 112 -19.52 -13.12 -9.66
N LEU A 113 -18.75 -12.91 -8.58
CA LEU A 113 -18.13 -14.00 -7.81
C LEU A 113 -19.14 -14.87 -7.04
N TYR A 114 -20.23 -14.30 -6.55
CA TYR A 114 -21.33 -15.08 -5.97
C TYR A 114 -22.08 -15.87 -7.05
N ASP A 115 -22.25 -15.26 -8.22
CA ASP A 115 -22.96 -15.87 -9.35
C ASP A 115 -22.18 -17.05 -9.97
N LEU A 116 -20.88 -17.20 -9.68
CA LEU A 116 -20.14 -18.44 -9.98
C LEU A 116 -20.76 -19.69 -9.35
N SER A 117 -21.54 -19.52 -8.28
CA SER A 117 -22.29 -20.60 -7.66
C SER A 117 -23.67 -20.83 -8.27
N SER A 118 -24.25 -19.80 -8.90
CA SER A 118 -25.58 -19.86 -9.50
C SER A 118 -25.52 -20.44 -10.91
N GLY A 119 -26.12 -21.61 -11.11
CA GLY A 119 -26.09 -22.35 -12.38
C GLY A 119 -25.90 -23.86 -12.19
N PHE A 120 -25.59 -24.32 -10.99
CA PHE A 120 -25.55 -25.75 -10.64
C PHE A 120 -26.93 -26.37 -10.42
N SER A 121 -27.92 -26.05 -11.25
CA SER A 121 -29.17 -26.80 -11.18
C SER A 121 -28.98 -28.14 -11.89
N GLU A 122 -29.35 -29.25 -11.23
CA GLU A 122 -29.32 -30.60 -11.82
C GLU A 122 -30.18 -30.74 -13.11
N ASP A 123 -30.98 -29.72 -13.44
CA ASP A 123 -31.92 -29.68 -14.57
C ASP A 123 -31.39 -28.99 -15.84
N GLU A 124 -30.22 -28.33 -15.82
CA GLU A 124 -29.64 -27.68 -17.01
C GLU A 124 -28.91 -28.68 -17.92
N LYS A 125 -29.67 -29.48 -18.68
CA LYS A 125 -29.16 -30.53 -19.56
C LYS A 125 -28.55 -30.08 -20.90
N ASP A 126 -28.49 -28.77 -21.20
CA ASP A 126 -28.07 -28.26 -22.51
C ASP A 126 -27.10 -27.07 -22.47
N ILE A 127 -26.52 -26.72 -21.31
CA ILE A 127 -25.52 -25.66 -21.23
C ILE A 127 -24.13 -26.23 -21.54
N ASP A 128 -23.39 -25.54 -22.41
CA ASP A 128 -21.99 -25.82 -22.68
C ASP A 128 -21.15 -25.56 -21.42
N VAL A 129 -21.06 -26.58 -20.57
CA VAL A 129 -20.29 -26.60 -19.32
C VAL A 129 -18.84 -26.14 -19.57
N ALA A 130 -18.26 -26.49 -20.73
CA ALA A 130 -16.92 -26.06 -21.07
C ALA A 130 -16.86 -24.54 -21.30
N SER A 131 -17.88 -23.95 -21.94
CA SER A 131 -18.01 -22.48 -22.07
C SER A 131 -18.15 -21.81 -20.71
N LYS A 132 -18.93 -22.38 -19.78
CA LYS A 132 -19.12 -21.80 -18.44
C LYS A 132 -17.87 -21.83 -17.58
N ILE A 133 -17.13 -22.94 -17.60
CA ILE A 133 -15.81 -23.02 -16.95
C ILE A 133 -14.87 -21.99 -17.57
N HIS A 134 -14.86 -21.88 -18.91
CA HIS A 134 -13.99 -20.92 -19.60
C HIS A 134 -14.33 -19.47 -19.28
N GLU A 135 -15.61 -19.10 -19.25
CA GLU A 135 -16.09 -17.78 -18.83
C GLU A 135 -15.65 -17.45 -17.39
N SER A 136 -15.82 -18.40 -16.47
CA SER A 136 -15.38 -18.26 -15.08
C SER A 136 -13.87 -18.05 -14.97
N ASP A 137 -13.07 -18.82 -15.71
CA ASP A 137 -11.62 -18.71 -15.71
C ASP A 137 -11.15 -17.37 -16.28
N ILE A 138 -11.76 -16.90 -17.37
CA ILE A 138 -11.47 -15.57 -17.94
C ILE A 138 -11.79 -14.48 -16.92
N PHE A 139 -13.00 -14.49 -16.35
CA PHE A 139 -13.43 -13.49 -15.39
C PHE A 139 -12.50 -13.45 -14.17
N CYS A 140 -12.20 -14.60 -13.56
CA CYS A 140 -11.31 -14.67 -12.42
C CYS A 140 -9.89 -14.20 -12.78
N GLY A 141 -9.40 -14.55 -13.97
CA GLY A 141 -8.10 -14.10 -14.49
C GLY A 141 -8.03 -12.59 -14.69
N GLU A 142 -9.05 -11.99 -15.28
CA GLU A 142 -9.16 -10.53 -15.48
C GLU A 142 -9.23 -9.80 -14.13
N LEU A 143 -10.03 -10.30 -13.18
CA LEU A 143 -10.14 -9.71 -11.85
C LEU A 143 -8.81 -9.75 -11.08
N ILE A 144 -8.08 -10.87 -11.15
CA ILE A 144 -6.74 -10.98 -10.57
C ILE A 144 -5.80 -9.95 -11.20
N TYR A 145 -5.80 -9.84 -12.52
CA TYR A 145 -4.99 -8.87 -13.24
C TYR A 145 -5.28 -7.42 -12.80
N GLU A 146 -6.56 -7.04 -12.70
CA GLU A 146 -6.95 -5.71 -12.24
C GLU A 146 -6.47 -5.41 -10.82
N VAL A 147 -6.61 -6.38 -9.90
CA VAL A 147 -6.18 -6.25 -8.50
C VAL A 147 -4.66 -6.05 -8.42
N GLU A 148 -3.89 -6.84 -9.15
CA GLU A 148 -2.43 -6.71 -9.20
C GLU A 148 -1.97 -5.41 -9.87
N HIS A 149 -2.65 -4.98 -10.93
CA HIS A 149 -2.35 -3.73 -11.61
C HIS A 149 -2.62 -2.51 -10.72
N LYS A 150 -3.79 -2.46 -10.04
CA LYS A 150 -4.10 -1.43 -9.05
C LYS A 150 -3.08 -1.40 -7.91
N TYR A 151 -2.60 -2.57 -7.46
CA TYR A 151 -1.52 -2.64 -6.48
C TYR A 151 -0.23 -1.99 -7.02
N TYR A 152 0.15 -2.31 -8.26
CA TYR A 152 1.32 -1.74 -8.91
C TYR A 152 1.23 -0.22 -9.01
N GLU A 153 0.12 0.32 -9.50
CA GLU A 153 -0.12 1.76 -9.57
C GLU A 153 -0.08 2.44 -8.20
N TYR A 154 -0.70 1.83 -7.17
CA TYR A 154 -0.62 2.31 -5.79
C TYR A 154 0.83 2.35 -5.29
N SER A 155 1.62 1.33 -5.61
CA SER A 155 3.03 1.25 -5.23
C SER A 155 3.90 2.30 -5.92
N MET A 156 3.54 2.69 -7.15
CA MET A 156 4.29 3.63 -8.00
C MET A 156 3.89 5.10 -7.81
N SER A 157 2.63 5.39 -7.49
CA SER A 157 2.06 6.75 -7.46
C SER A 157 2.38 7.55 -6.19
N ARG A 158 2.76 6.92 -5.07
CA ARG A 158 3.10 7.62 -3.81
C ARG A 158 4.58 7.95 -3.64
N ARG A 159 5.20 8.48 -4.70
CA ARG A 159 6.55 9.06 -4.62
C ARG A 159 6.51 10.33 -3.76
N TRP A 160 6.94 10.21 -2.50
CA TRP A 160 7.39 11.24 -1.53
C TRP A 160 6.47 12.43 -1.17
N ALA A 161 5.75 13.06 -2.09
CA ALA A 161 5.01 14.31 -1.86
C ALA A 161 3.76 14.15 -0.97
N VAL A 162 2.96 13.11 -1.20
CA VAL A 162 1.77 12.80 -0.36
C VAL A 162 2.18 12.43 1.07
N ALA A 163 3.37 11.90 1.24
CA ALA A 163 3.88 11.54 2.55
C ALA A 163 4.39 12.72 3.36
N LEU A 164 5.09 13.68 2.73
CA LEU A 164 5.47 14.93 3.40
C LEU A 164 4.25 15.69 3.88
N ARG A 165 3.15 15.68 3.10
CA ARG A 165 1.89 16.34 3.46
C ARG A 165 1.21 15.74 4.70
N ASN A 166 1.25 14.41 4.86
CA ASN A 166 0.55 13.70 5.94
C ASN A 166 1.44 13.37 7.16
N PHE A 167 2.74 13.66 7.07
CA PHE A 167 3.71 13.35 8.14
C PHE A 167 3.38 14.04 9.48
N PRO A 168 3.00 15.34 9.52
CA PRO A 168 2.67 16.02 10.78
C PRO A 168 1.45 15.41 11.47
N GLU A 169 0.48 14.96 10.69
CA GLU A 169 -0.79 14.42 11.18
C GLU A 169 -0.64 12.98 11.71
N LYS A 170 0.24 12.19 11.09
CA LYS A 170 0.47 10.79 11.47
C LYS A 170 1.53 10.60 12.56
N TYR A 171 2.49 11.51 12.64
CA TYR A 171 3.60 11.45 13.58
C TYR A 171 3.76 12.79 14.29
N PRO A 172 2.72 13.25 15.02
CA PRO A 172 2.73 14.56 15.66
C PRO A 172 3.86 14.69 16.67
N ASP A 173 4.19 13.61 17.38
CA ASP A 173 5.26 13.61 18.39
C ASP A 173 6.65 13.75 17.76
N TYR A 174 6.89 13.07 16.63
CA TYR A 174 8.17 13.18 15.91
C TYR A 174 8.29 14.53 15.22
N PHE A 175 7.22 15.01 14.60
CA PHE A 175 7.19 16.33 13.99
C PHE A 175 7.37 17.45 15.04
N GLY A 176 6.69 17.32 16.18
CA GLY A 176 6.82 18.21 17.33
C GLY A 176 8.22 18.20 17.93
N ALA A 177 8.81 17.01 18.12
CA ALA A 177 10.20 16.89 18.57
C ALA A 177 11.15 17.62 17.61
N ILE A 178 10.95 17.50 16.30
CA ILE A 178 11.82 18.16 15.31
C ILE A 178 11.66 19.67 15.32
N ILE A 179 10.43 20.18 15.48
CA ILE A 179 10.19 21.62 15.69
C ILE A 179 10.92 22.09 16.95
N VAL A 180 10.78 21.37 18.07
CA VAL A 180 11.41 21.70 19.35
C VAL A 180 12.94 21.67 19.24
N PHE A 181 13.52 20.62 18.65
CA PHE A 181 14.98 20.51 18.46
C PHE A 181 15.52 21.58 17.51
N THR A 182 14.79 21.93 16.45
CA THR A 182 15.16 23.00 15.52
C THR A 182 15.10 24.37 16.22
N ALA A 183 14.06 24.61 17.03
CA ALA A 183 13.91 25.83 17.83
C ALA A 183 15.01 25.94 18.90
N LEU A 184 15.32 24.86 19.61
CA LEU A 184 16.40 24.81 20.60
C LEU A 184 17.77 25.07 19.99
N GLY A 185 18.07 24.48 18.83
CA GLY A 185 19.33 24.75 18.16
C GLY A 185 19.41 26.16 17.55
N PHE A 186 18.28 26.74 17.13
CA PHE A 186 18.22 28.16 16.75
C PHE A 186 18.46 29.09 17.95
N LEU A 187 17.84 28.80 19.10
CA LEU A 187 18.09 29.48 20.37
C LEU A 187 19.56 29.38 20.80
N TYR A 188 20.16 28.19 20.70
CA TYR A 188 21.58 27.97 21.00
C TYR A 188 22.49 28.86 20.12
N LEU A 189 22.21 28.93 18.81
CA LEU A 189 22.95 29.79 17.90
C LEU A 189 22.76 31.29 18.18
N MET A 190 21.56 31.70 18.59
CA MET A 190 21.28 33.09 18.99
C MET A 190 22.07 33.47 20.24
N VAL A 191 22.06 32.62 21.27
CA VAL A 191 22.80 32.85 22.52
C VAL A 191 24.32 32.91 22.29
N HIS A 192 24.87 32.04 21.43
CA HIS A 192 26.31 31.99 21.17
C HIS A 192 26.83 32.96 20.08
N LYS A 193 25.95 33.63 19.31
CA LYS A 193 26.36 34.69 18.36
C LYS A 193 26.15 36.12 18.89
N PHE A 194 25.40 36.30 19.98
CA PHE A 194 25.10 37.60 20.58
C PHE A 194 25.79 37.87 21.93
N VAL A 195 26.74 37.00 22.33
CA VAL A 195 27.71 37.23 23.41
C VAL A 195 29.10 37.25 22.81
#